data_AF-A0A0F9CLR7-F1
#
_entry.id   AF-A0A0F9CLR7-F1
#
_cell.length_a   1.000
_cell.length_b   1.000
_cell.length_c   1.000
_cell.angle_alpha   90.00
_cell.angle_beta   90.00
_cell.angle_gamma   90.00
#
_symmetry.space_group_name_H-M   'P 1'
#
loop_
_entity.id
_entity.type
_entity.pdbx_description
1 polymer ?
#
loop_
_entity_poly.entity_id
_entity_poly.type
_entity_poly.pdbx_seq_one_letter_code
_entity_poly.pdbx_strand_id
1 'polypeptide(L)'
;MNSALYFGNEIRNIIIDPTILKEIKEEWDGVRLFQSKIQRHLNATGGILGGGSTHDLRNISHNLTLLFAFSVLERTLKQLKREGVFSAKSNGLENLMQGSKSKSPWQDYILVNKARVDRNKVAHCKKTLERGECWKYIDAIEAELKMWKIVSKPKVFSHLIRPEI
;
A
#
# COMPACT_ATOMS: atom_id res chain seq x y z
N MET A 1 13.65 45.71 -3.80
CA MET A 1 13.14 45.57 -2.42
C MET A 1 12.03 44.52 -2.42
N ASN A 2 12.33 43.39 -1.78
CA ASN A 2 11.51 42.29 -1.30
C ASN A 2 10.05 42.17 -1.78
N SER A 3 9.82 41.27 -2.74
CA SER A 3 8.55 40.53 -2.82
C SER A 3 8.80 39.14 -2.22
N ALA A 4 8.60 39.06 -0.90
CA ALA A 4 8.59 37.80 -0.18
C ALA A 4 7.28 37.07 -0.54
N LEU A 5 7.36 36.17 -1.52
CA LEU A 5 6.30 35.19 -1.77
C LEU A 5 6.28 34.23 -0.58
N TYR A 6 5.38 34.53 0.36
CA TYR A 6 4.83 33.55 1.29
C TYR A 6 4.18 32.44 0.46
N PHE A 7 4.96 31.41 0.11
CA PHE A 7 4.38 30.12 -0.20
C PHE A 7 3.78 29.62 1.11
N GLY A 8 2.46 29.80 1.24
CA GLY A 8 1.66 29.14 2.24
C GLY A 8 2.06 27.67 2.30
N ASN A 9 2.23 27.18 3.51
CA ASN A 9 2.68 25.84 3.84
C ASN A 9 1.58 24.81 3.51
N GLU A 10 1.10 24.83 2.26
CA GLU A 10 0.21 23.82 1.73
C GLU A 10 1.04 22.54 1.59
N ILE A 11 0.65 21.58 2.41
CA ILE A 11 1.08 20.19 2.37
C ILE A 11 0.70 19.65 0.98
N ARG A 12 1.54 19.87 -0.03
CA ARG A 12 1.30 19.36 -1.40
C ARG A 12 1.45 17.85 -1.42
N ASN A 13 0.53 17.19 -2.12
CA ASN A 13 0.63 15.78 -2.46
C ASN A 13 1.79 15.60 -3.44
N ILE A 14 2.46 14.45 -3.39
CA ILE A 14 3.57 14.19 -4.31
C ILE A 14 3.10 13.93 -5.75
N ILE A 15 1.86 13.45 -5.91
CA ILE A 15 1.17 13.31 -7.20
C ILE A 15 0.38 14.59 -7.46
N ILE A 16 0.62 15.21 -8.61
CA ILE A 16 0.00 16.48 -9.01
C ILE A 16 -1.36 16.24 -9.67
N ASP A 17 -1.49 15.18 -10.48
CA ASP A 17 -2.75 14.88 -11.18
C ASP A 17 -3.84 14.44 -10.17
N PRO A 18 -4.91 15.24 -9.96
CA PRO A 18 -5.92 14.96 -8.95
C PRO A 18 -6.80 13.76 -9.31
N THR A 19 -7.00 13.48 -10.60
CA THR A 19 -7.78 12.33 -11.08
C THR A 19 -7.01 11.04 -10.79
N ILE A 20 -5.73 11.00 -11.16
CA ILE A 20 -4.89 9.83 -10.91
C ILE A 20 -4.69 9.61 -9.40
N LEU A 21 -4.51 10.69 -8.63
CA LEU A 21 -4.43 10.61 -7.18
C LEU A 21 -5.70 10.00 -6.57
N LYS A 22 -6.88 10.38 -7.05
CA LYS A 22 -8.16 9.81 -6.61
C LYS A 22 -8.26 8.33 -6.95
N GLU A 23 -7.90 7.93 -8.17
CA GLU A 23 -7.92 6.53 -8.58
C GLU A 23 -6.98 5.66 -7.74
N ILE A 24 -5.75 6.11 -7.48
CA ILE A 24 -4.79 5.39 -6.64
C ILE A 24 -5.30 5.26 -5.19
N LYS A 25 -5.98 6.29 -4.66
CA LYS A 25 -6.64 6.22 -3.34
C LYS A 25 -7.72 5.13 -3.33
N GLU A 26 -8.60 5.12 -4.33
CA GLU A 26 -9.69 4.15 -4.45
C GLU A 26 -9.15 2.71 -4.60
N GLU A 27 -8.07 2.52 -5.36
CA GLU A 27 -7.39 1.23 -5.45
C GLU A 27 -6.85 0.77 -4.09
N TRP A 28 -6.20 1.67 -3.34
CA TRP A 28 -5.70 1.34 -2.01
C TRP A 28 -6.82 1.02 -1.01
N ASP A 29 -7.91 1.79 -1.03
CA ASP A 29 -9.10 1.50 -0.23
C ASP A 29 -9.68 0.12 -0.60
N GLY A 30 -9.62 -0.26 -1.89
CA GLY A 30 -9.93 -1.60 -2.38
C GLY A 30 -9.07 -2.69 -1.74
N VAL A 31 -7.76 -2.47 -1.60
CA VAL A 31 -6.84 -3.41 -0.91
C VAL A 31 -7.27 -3.62 0.55
N ARG A 32 -7.56 -2.55 1.29
CA ARG A 32 -7.98 -2.64 2.70
C ARG A 32 -9.38 -3.23 2.87
N LEU A 33 -10.30 -2.94 1.95
CA LEU A 33 -11.62 -3.56 1.93
C LEU A 33 -11.52 -5.07 1.66
N PHE A 34 -10.68 -5.48 0.72
CA PHE A 34 -10.44 -6.88 0.40
C PHE A 34 -9.82 -7.62 1.60
N GLN A 35 -8.80 -7.04 2.24
CA GLN A 35 -8.23 -7.54 3.50
C GLN A 35 -9.31 -7.75 4.57
N SER A 36 -10.18 -6.76 4.77
CA SER A 36 -11.25 -6.82 5.78
C SER A 36 -12.30 -7.89 5.47
N LYS A 37 -12.62 -8.11 4.19
CA LYS A 37 -13.51 -9.21 3.75
C LYS A 37 -12.88 -10.58 3.99
N ILE A 38 -11.62 -10.76 3.58
CA ILE A 38 -10.83 -11.97 3.82
C ILE A 38 -10.83 -12.31 5.32
N GLN A 39 -10.49 -11.36 6.18
CA GLN A 39 -10.42 -11.58 7.62
C GLN A 39 -11.78 -11.94 8.22
N ARG A 40 -12.88 -11.30 7.79
CA ARG A 40 -14.24 -11.66 8.24
C ARG A 40 -14.65 -13.07 7.80
N HIS A 41 -14.47 -13.41 6.53
CA HIS A 41 -14.87 -14.72 6.00
C HIS A 41 -14.05 -15.87 6.59
N LEU A 42 -12.74 -15.68 6.75
CA LEU A 42 -11.85 -16.70 7.31
C LEU A 42 -12.04 -16.90 8.81
N ASN A 43 -12.43 -15.85 9.55
CA ASN A 43 -12.78 -15.97 10.96
C ASN A 43 -14.14 -16.64 11.15
N ALA A 44 -15.12 -16.37 10.29
CA ALA A 44 -16.44 -17.00 10.33
C ALA A 44 -16.41 -18.50 9.98
N THR A 45 -15.48 -18.93 9.12
CA THR A 45 -15.34 -20.33 8.68
C THR A 45 -14.46 -21.19 9.61
N GLY A 46 -13.67 -20.58 10.50
CA GLY A 46 -12.79 -21.28 11.44
C GLY A 46 -13.50 -22.00 12.59
N GLY A 47 -14.82 -21.87 12.72
CA GLY A 47 -15.59 -22.44 13.83
C GLY A 47 -16.26 -23.79 13.54
N ILE A 48 -16.37 -24.25 12.27
CA ILE A 48 -17.30 -25.35 11.95
C ILE A 48 -16.70 -26.52 11.14
N LEU A 49 -15.68 -26.36 10.28
CA LEU A 49 -15.13 -27.50 9.51
C LEU A 49 -13.62 -27.37 9.20
N GLY A 50 -12.83 -28.37 9.64
CA GLY A 50 -11.59 -28.83 8.99
C GLY A 50 -10.35 -27.90 9.03
N GLY A 51 -9.42 -28.18 9.96
CA GLY A 51 -8.22 -27.37 10.22
C GLY A 51 -7.09 -27.39 9.16
N GLY A 52 -7.22 -28.13 8.06
CA GLY A 52 -6.16 -28.25 7.03
C GLY A 52 -6.35 -27.33 5.81
N SER A 53 -7.50 -27.41 5.15
CA SER A 53 -7.81 -26.65 3.93
C SER A 53 -8.02 -25.15 4.17
N THR A 54 -8.35 -24.76 5.40
CA THR A 54 -8.53 -23.36 5.79
C THR A 54 -7.19 -22.62 5.89
N HIS A 55 -6.09 -23.28 6.23
CA HIS A 55 -4.78 -22.62 6.39
C HIS A 55 -4.17 -22.19 5.04
N ASP A 56 -4.18 -23.07 4.05
CA ASP A 56 -3.65 -22.75 2.72
C ASP A 56 -4.50 -21.69 2.01
N LEU A 57 -5.82 -21.78 2.13
CA LEU A 57 -6.73 -20.77 1.59
C LEU A 57 -6.49 -19.39 2.23
N ARG A 58 -6.22 -19.35 3.55
CA ARG A 58 -5.85 -18.13 4.28
C ARG A 58 -4.57 -17.54 3.69
N ASN A 59 -3.50 -18.32 3.61
CA ASN A 59 -2.22 -17.86 3.09
C ASN A 59 -2.32 -17.40 1.63
N ILE A 60 -3.01 -18.11 0.75
CA ILE A 60 -3.25 -17.69 -0.65
C ILE A 60 -3.96 -16.34 -0.70
N SER A 61 -5.02 -16.16 0.10
CA SER A 61 -5.80 -14.91 0.13
C SER A 61 -4.94 -13.72 0.59
N HIS A 62 -4.06 -13.94 1.58
CA HIS A 62 -3.13 -12.92 2.05
C HIS A 62 -2.07 -12.55 1.00
N ASN A 63 -1.52 -13.55 0.31
CA ASN A 63 -0.57 -13.34 -0.76
C ASN A 63 -1.19 -12.61 -1.96
N LEU A 64 -2.46 -12.90 -2.30
CA LEU A 64 -3.20 -12.17 -3.33
C LEU A 64 -3.42 -10.70 -2.94
N THR A 65 -3.75 -10.45 -1.67
CA THR A 65 -3.89 -9.07 -1.16
C THR A 65 -2.56 -8.32 -1.25
N LEU A 66 -1.44 -8.98 -0.93
CA LEU A 66 -0.10 -8.41 -1.08
C LEU A 66 0.24 -8.09 -2.54
N LEU A 67 -0.15 -8.96 -3.49
CA LEU A 67 0.03 -8.70 -4.91
C LEU A 67 -0.73 -7.44 -5.36
N PHE A 68 -1.96 -7.24 -4.87
CA PHE A 68 -2.73 -6.03 -5.16
C PHE A 68 -2.05 -4.79 -4.53
N ALA A 69 -1.61 -4.86 -3.27
CA ALA A 69 -0.87 -3.76 -2.65
C ALA A 69 0.36 -3.32 -3.48
N PHE A 70 1.11 -4.28 -4.03
CA PHE A 70 2.24 -3.99 -4.93
C PHE A 70 1.82 -3.40 -6.27
N SER A 71 0.65 -3.76 -6.81
CA SER A 71 0.12 -3.13 -8.02
C SER A 71 -0.13 -1.63 -7.80
N VAL A 72 -0.71 -1.26 -6.64
CA VAL A 72 -0.95 0.15 -6.30
C VAL A 72 0.37 0.91 -6.12
N LEU A 73 1.36 0.30 -5.46
CA LEU A 73 2.70 0.88 -5.32
C LEU A 73 3.38 1.08 -6.69
N GLU A 74 3.32 0.07 -7.57
CA GLU A 74 3.91 0.16 -8.90
C GLU A 74 3.24 1.25 -9.74
N ARG A 75 1.90 1.33 -9.71
CA ARG A 75 1.12 2.38 -10.38
C ARG A 75 1.50 3.76 -9.88
N THR A 76 1.62 3.92 -8.57
CA THR A 76 2.07 5.15 -7.91
C THR A 76 3.45 5.57 -8.42
N LEU A 77 4.43 4.67 -8.39
CA LEU A 77 5.79 4.97 -8.84
C LEU A 77 5.86 5.28 -10.34
N LYS A 78 5.04 4.62 -11.17
CA LYS A 78 4.92 4.95 -12.59
C LYS A 78 4.37 6.36 -12.79
N GLN A 79 3.38 6.76 -12.01
CA GLN A 79 2.83 8.12 -12.07
C GLN A 79 3.88 9.16 -11.67
N LEU A 80 4.58 8.94 -10.55
CA LEU A 80 5.66 9.83 -10.10
C LEU A 80 6.78 9.97 -11.13
N LYS A 81 7.14 8.88 -11.82
CA LYS A 81 8.08 8.92 -12.94
C LYS A 81 7.54 9.76 -14.10
N ARG A 82 6.26 9.61 -14.47
CA ARG A 82 5.60 10.39 -15.55
C ARG A 82 5.55 11.87 -15.24
N GLU A 83 5.33 12.23 -13.98
CA GLU A 83 5.33 13.61 -13.49
C GLU A 83 6.75 14.18 -13.29
N GLY A 84 7.79 13.40 -13.60
CA GLY A 84 9.18 13.87 -13.55
C GLY A 84 9.77 13.95 -12.14
N VAL A 85 9.12 13.36 -11.12
CA VAL A 85 9.62 13.35 -9.74
C VAL A 85 10.96 12.59 -9.63
N PHE A 86 11.12 11.55 -10.43
CA PHE A 86 12.38 10.81 -10.56
C PHE A 86 12.50 10.16 -11.95
N SER A 87 13.70 9.69 -12.28
CA SER A 87 13.96 8.90 -13.49
C SER A 87 14.31 7.45 -13.15
N ALA A 88 13.92 6.52 -14.03
CA ALA A 88 14.23 5.10 -13.88
C ALA A 88 14.48 4.46 -15.24
N LYS A 89 15.42 3.51 -15.29
CA LYS A 89 15.88 2.83 -16.51
C LYS A 89 14.77 2.07 -17.23
N SER A 90 13.79 1.53 -16.49
CA SER A 90 12.62 0.84 -17.06
C SER A 90 11.39 1.04 -16.19
N ASN A 91 10.28 0.40 -16.55
CA ASN A 91 9.00 0.44 -15.81
C ASN A 91 8.81 -0.75 -14.87
N GLY A 92 9.82 -1.62 -14.71
CA GLY A 92 9.75 -2.71 -13.74
C GLY A 92 9.85 -2.18 -12.31
N LEU A 93 9.06 -2.74 -11.39
CA LEU A 93 8.96 -2.30 -9.99
C LEU A 93 10.32 -2.12 -9.31
N GLU A 94 11.28 -3.00 -9.55
CA GLU A 94 12.64 -2.86 -9.01
C GLU A 94 13.34 -1.56 -9.47
N ASN A 95 13.30 -1.28 -10.77
CA ASN A 95 13.92 -0.07 -11.33
C ASN A 95 13.20 1.20 -10.86
N LEU A 96 11.88 1.13 -10.69
CA LEU A 96 11.07 2.23 -10.15
C LEU A 96 11.41 2.52 -8.68
N MET A 97 11.55 1.49 -7.84
CA MET A 97 11.96 1.63 -6.45
C MET A 97 13.39 2.20 -6.35
N GLN A 98 14.34 1.69 -7.14
CA GLN A 98 15.71 2.20 -7.12
C GLN A 98 15.80 3.66 -7.60
N GLY A 99 15.08 4.01 -8.66
CA GLY A 99 15.05 5.38 -9.19
C GLY A 99 14.43 6.38 -8.20
N SER A 100 13.40 5.98 -7.47
CA SER A 100 12.74 6.82 -6.47
C SER A 100 13.49 6.90 -5.14
N LYS A 101 14.39 5.97 -4.82
CA LYS A 101 15.06 5.87 -3.51
C LYS A 101 15.72 7.17 -3.04
N SER A 102 16.33 7.92 -3.96
CA SER A 102 17.03 9.18 -3.64
C SER A 102 16.16 10.44 -3.74
N LYS A 103 14.93 10.31 -4.26
CA LYS A 103 14.05 11.43 -4.61
C LYS A 103 12.75 11.45 -3.82
N SER A 104 12.29 10.28 -3.36
CA SER A 104 11.09 10.14 -2.54
C SER A 104 11.47 9.87 -1.08
N PRO A 105 10.74 10.44 -0.11
CA PRO A 105 11.00 10.23 1.31
C PRO A 105 10.45 8.86 1.74
N TRP A 106 11.23 7.81 1.51
CA TRP A 106 10.87 6.47 1.96
C TRP A 106 10.98 6.36 3.48
N GLN A 107 9.96 5.80 4.13
CA GLN A 107 9.96 5.55 5.56
C GLN A 107 10.72 4.26 5.91
N ASP A 108 10.48 3.16 5.18
CA ASP A 108 11.16 1.88 5.33
C ASP A 108 11.37 1.19 3.96
N TYR A 109 12.23 1.80 3.15
CA TYR A 109 12.62 1.25 1.85
C TYR A 109 13.13 -0.19 1.94
N ILE A 110 13.86 -0.52 3.01
CA ILE A 110 14.49 -1.83 3.17
C ILE A 110 13.42 -2.90 3.30
N LEU A 111 12.41 -2.67 4.15
CA LEU A 111 11.30 -3.61 4.34
C LEU A 111 10.45 -3.74 3.07
N VAL A 112 10.13 -2.64 2.39
CA VAL A 112 9.35 -2.70 1.14
C VAL A 112 10.14 -3.41 0.02
N ASN A 113 11.46 -3.21 -0.07
CA ASN A 113 12.28 -3.91 -1.05
C ASN A 113 12.42 -5.40 -0.71
N LYS A 114 12.52 -5.77 0.57
CA LYS A 114 12.46 -7.18 0.99
C LYS A 114 11.12 -7.79 0.57
N ALA A 115 10.02 -7.10 0.84
CA ALA A 115 8.67 -7.52 0.46
C ALA A 115 8.54 -7.74 -1.06
N ARG A 116 9.15 -6.88 -1.88
CA ARG A 116 9.18 -7.05 -3.35
C ARG A 116 9.89 -8.35 -3.75
N VAL A 117 11.04 -8.64 -3.14
CA VAL A 117 11.80 -9.87 -3.41
C VAL A 117 10.96 -11.10 -3.03
N ASP A 118 10.31 -11.05 -1.88
CA ASP A 118 9.46 -12.15 -1.41
C ASP A 118 8.19 -12.32 -2.27
N ARG A 119 7.56 -11.23 -2.71
CA ARG A 119 6.47 -11.24 -3.69
C ARG A 119 6.88 -11.91 -5.00
N ASN A 120 8.10 -11.69 -5.48
CA ASN A 120 8.59 -12.39 -6.68
C ASN A 120 8.74 -13.90 -6.45
N LYS A 121 9.15 -14.33 -5.25
CA LYS A 121 9.16 -15.76 -4.90
C LYS A 121 7.75 -16.35 -4.85
N VAL A 122 6.77 -15.57 -4.39
CA VAL A 122 5.36 -15.99 -4.39
C VAL A 122 4.85 -16.16 -5.82
N ALA A 123 5.07 -15.15 -6.67
CA ALA A 123 4.59 -15.15 -8.05
C ALA A 123 5.26 -16.22 -8.93
N HIS A 124 6.56 -16.49 -8.74
CA HIS A 124 7.33 -17.35 -9.65
C HIS A 124 7.71 -18.72 -9.06
N CYS A 125 7.84 -18.85 -7.74
CA CYS A 125 8.35 -20.07 -7.11
C CYS A 125 7.27 -20.87 -6.36
N LYS A 126 5.98 -20.52 -6.50
CA LYS A 126 4.85 -21.14 -5.78
C LYS A 126 5.02 -21.17 -4.27
N LYS A 127 5.84 -20.27 -3.70
CA LYS A 127 6.00 -20.14 -2.26
C LYS A 127 4.85 -19.32 -1.70
N THR A 128 4.26 -19.76 -0.61
CA THR A 128 3.25 -18.99 0.12
C THR A 128 3.95 -18.30 1.29
N LEU A 129 3.84 -16.98 1.39
CA LEU A 129 4.26 -16.27 2.60
C LEU A 129 3.25 -16.51 3.72
N GLU A 130 3.75 -16.55 4.94
CA GLU A 130 2.89 -16.61 6.12
C GLU A 130 2.06 -15.33 6.24
N ARG A 131 0.83 -15.48 6.75
CA ARG A 131 -0.11 -14.37 6.95
C ARG A 131 0.53 -13.14 7.59
N GLY A 132 1.28 -13.34 8.68
CA GLY A 132 1.90 -12.26 9.44
C GLY A 132 2.89 -11.44 8.61
N GLU A 133 3.62 -12.10 7.72
CA GLU A 133 4.59 -11.44 6.84
C GLU A 133 3.89 -10.61 5.76
N CYS A 134 2.83 -11.16 5.14
CA CYS A 134 2.02 -10.42 4.17
C CYS A 134 1.48 -9.12 4.76
N TRP A 135 0.95 -9.16 5.99
CA TRP A 135 0.35 -7.99 6.64
C TRP A 135 1.39 -6.93 6.99
N LYS A 136 2.53 -7.36 7.54
CA LYS A 136 3.67 -6.48 7.78
C LYS A 136 4.09 -5.75 6.50
N TYR A 137 4.11 -6.43 5.36
CA TYR A 137 4.47 -5.83 4.07
C TYR A 137 3.42 -4.85 3.55
N ILE A 138 2.13 -5.18 3.66
CA ILE A 138 1.06 -4.25 3.27
C ILE A 138 1.08 -2.99 4.13
N ASP A 139 1.29 -3.13 5.44
CA ASP A 139 1.35 -1.99 6.35
C ASP A 139 2.57 -1.10 6.07
N ALA A 140 3.70 -1.69 5.70
CA ALA A 140 4.87 -0.95 5.24
C ALA A 140 4.56 -0.14 3.97
N ILE A 141 3.92 -0.75 2.97
CA ILE A 141 3.51 -0.04 1.74
C ILE A 141 2.53 1.10 2.08
N GLU A 142 1.58 0.87 2.99
CA GLU A 142 0.66 1.93 3.42
C GLU A 142 1.39 3.11 4.05
N ALA A 143 2.40 2.82 4.89
CA ALA A 143 3.18 3.84 5.55
C ALA A 143 3.87 4.76 4.54
N GLU A 144 4.41 4.18 3.45
CA GLU A 144 4.95 4.97 2.33
C GLU A 144 3.89 5.82 1.65
N LEU A 145 2.74 5.24 1.31
CA LEU A 145 1.65 5.97 0.66
C LEU A 145 1.11 7.11 1.55
N LYS A 146 1.10 6.92 2.87
CA LYS A 146 0.74 7.97 3.84
C LYS A 146 1.81 9.06 3.91
N MET A 147 3.09 8.68 3.94
CA MET A 147 4.22 9.62 3.95
C MET A 147 4.21 10.50 2.70
N TRP A 148 3.83 9.91 1.56
CA TRP A 148 3.66 10.60 0.29
C TRP A 148 2.33 11.35 0.16
N LYS A 149 1.47 11.30 1.19
CA LYS A 149 0.14 11.93 1.25
C LYS A 149 -0.81 11.44 0.15
N ILE A 150 -0.55 10.25 -0.37
CA ILE A 150 -1.41 9.59 -1.33
C ILE A 150 -2.62 9.04 -0.61
N VAL A 151 -2.44 8.36 0.52
CA VAL A 151 -3.57 7.86 1.32
C VAL A 151 -3.64 8.60 2.64
N SER A 152 -4.85 8.84 3.12
CA SER A 152 -5.06 9.55 4.38
C SER A 152 -4.85 8.61 5.56
N LYS A 153 -4.54 9.14 6.75
CA LYS A 153 -4.74 8.38 8.00
C LYS A 153 -6.20 7.92 8.04
N PRO A 154 -6.50 6.73 8.59
CA PRO A 154 -7.89 6.30 8.75
C PRO A 154 -8.64 7.41 9.49
N LYS A 155 -9.79 7.83 8.93
CA LYS A 155 -10.73 8.67 9.67
C LYS A 155 -11.12 7.87 10.90
N VAL A 156 -10.59 8.25 12.07
CA VAL A 156 -11.16 7.80 13.33
C VAL A 156 -12.59 8.31 13.31
N PHE A 157 -13.56 7.42 13.12
CA PHE A 157 -14.97 7.77 13.24
C PHE A 157 -15.23 8.14 14.70
N SER A 158 -15.09 9.41 15.03
CA SER A 158 -15.43 10.01 16.33
C SER A 158 -16.96 10.19 16.49
N HIS A 159 -17.74 9.20 16.06
CA HIS A 159 -19.21 9.22 16.16
C HIS A 159 -19.77 8.18 17.14
N LEU A 160 -18.99 7.79 18.14
CA LEU A 160 -19.48 7.06 19.32
C LEU A 160 -19.08 7.78 20.61
N ILE A 161 -19.38 9.08 20.68
CA ILE A 161 -19.71 9.72 21.96
C ILE A 161 -21.20 10.04 21.85
N ARG A 162 -22.05 9.09 22.30
CA ARG A 162 -23.42 9.46 22.66
C ARG A 162 -23.30 10.30 23.93
N PRO A 163 -23.88 11.51 24.01
CA PRO A 163 -24.14 12.09 25.30
C PRO A 163 -25.16 11.19 25.99
N GLU A 164 -24.81 10.71 27.18
CA GLU A 164 -25.78 10.13 28.11
C GLU A 164 -26.83 11.22 28.38
N ILE A 165 -28.11 10.86 28.16
CA ILE A 165 -29.26 11.53 28.77
C ILE A 165 -29.86 10.50 29.71
#